data_AF-A0A928DNQ0-F1
#
_entry.id   AF-A0A928DNQ0-F1
#
_cell.length_a   1.000
_cell.length_b   1.000
_cell.length_c   1.000
_cell.angle_alpha   90.00
_cell.angle_beta   90.00
_cell.angle_gamma   90.00
#
_symmetry.space_group_name_H-M   'P 1'
#
loop_
_entity.id
_entity.type
_entity.pdbx_description
1 polymer ?
#
loop_
_entity_poly.entity_id
_entity_poly.type
_entity_poly.pdbx_seq_one_letter_code
_entity_poly.pdbx_strand_id
1 'polypeptide(L)'
;MKARLSALFLCCALSVLGEEYTVYFQQGTNTAAMVKQLAPLRAAVPGVECRYVVLDDEAESMPAAINSANALKAGVNELPSLVISDERGPFAAIPLPQLNASTLAAAKAAASAPEREQQARQRNFEAQQYLLFARMALISPLEGEALQQCLSNCRALMEHPFATQADKQRLGFLCLYPLLMREYTNMYTGAHTPASEAKLLEAIAALEAARDLDRNSGIGKKAFAERERLRAARRQARTME
;
A
#
# COMPACT_ATOMS: atom_id res chain seq x y z
N MET A 1 5.98 -36.96 -2.12
CA MET A 1 4.80 -37.83 -2.31
C MET A 1 3.69 -37.01 -2.93
N LYS A 2 3.01 -37.57 -3.92
CA LYS A 2 2.12 -36.91 -4.89
C LYS A 2 0.94 -36.18 -4.22
N ALA A 3 0.99 -34.84 -4.18
CA ALA A 3 -0.23 -34.04 -4.16
C ALA A 3 -0.80 -34.05 -5.58
N ARG A 4 -1.45 -35.17 -5.94
CA ARG A 4 -2.42 -35.16 -7.03
C ARG A 4 -3.51 -34.22 -6.55
N LEU A 5 -3.46 -32.96 -7.02
CA LEU A 5 -4.59 -32.04 -7.01
C LEU A 5 -5.83 -32.88 -7.31
N SER A 6 -6.73 -32.97 -6.35
CA SER A 6 -8.01 -33.66 -6.44
C SER A 6 -8.90 -32.92 -7.44
N ALA A 7 -8.53 -33.00 -8.72
CA ALA A 7 -9.10 -32.27 -9.84
C ALA A 7 -10.55 -32.68 -10.15
N LEU A 8 -11.02 -33.80 -9.58
CA LEU A 8 -12.36 -34.32 -9.85
C LEU A 8 -13.47 -33.73 -8.96
N PHE A 9 -13.14 -33.16 -7.79
CA PHE A 9 -14.14 -32.63 -6.86
C PHE A 9 -14.37 -31.10 -6.98
N LEU A 10 -13.60 -30.39 -7.81
CA LEU A 10 -13.81 -28.96 -8.08
C LEU A 10 -15.10 -28.69 -8.87
N CYS A 11 -15.60 -29.67 -9.64
CA CYS A 11 -16.61 -29.46 -10.69
C CYS A 11 -18.03 -29.15 -10.19
N CYS A 12 -18.38 -29.46 -8.94
CA CYS A 12 -19.77 -29.30 -8.46
C CYS A 12 -20.03 -28.02 -7.64
N ALA A 13 -18.99 -27.23 -7.32
CA ALA A 13 -19.12 -26.02 -6.50
C ALA A 13 -18.90 -24.70 -7.28
N LEU A 14 -18.53 -24.78 -8.56
CA LEU A 14 -18.11 -23.65 -9.38
C LEU A 14 -19.24 -22.97 -10.17
N SER A 15 -20.48 -23.07 -9.68
CA SER A 15 -21.52 -22.13 -10.10
C SER A 15 -21.13 -20.73 -9.65
N VAL A 16 -20.50 -20.02 -10.59
CA VAL A 16 -20.30 -18.56 -10.72
C VAL A 16 -19.90 -17.92 -9.40
N LEU A 17 -18.63 -18.11 -9.03
CA LEU A 17 -18.07 -17.62 -7.76
C LEU A 17 -17.51 -16.20 -7.90
N GLY A 18 -17.13 -15.79 -9.11
CA GLY A 18 -16.61 -14.46 -9.42
C GLY A 18 -16.66 -14.21 -10.93
N GLU A 19 -16.74 -12.93 -11.30
CA GLU A 19 -16.71 -12.47 -12.68
C GLU A 19 -15.28 -12.38 -13.23
N GLU A 20 -14.29 -12.32 -12.33
CA GLU A 20 -12.88 -12.23 -12.69
C GLU A 20 -12.00 -12.98 -11.69
N TYR A 21 -10.96 -13.64 -12.20
CA TYR A 21 -9.89 -14.24 -11.42
C TYR A 21 -8.55 -13.54 -11.71
N THR A 22 -7.84 -13.12 -10.69
CA THR A 22 -6.46 -12.60 -10.85
C THR A 22 -5.50 -13.45 -10.05
N VAL A 23 -4.45 -13.95 -10.69
CA VAL A 23 -3.40 -14.72 -10.01
C VAL A 23 -2.16 -13.85 -9.89
N TYR A 24 -1.72 -13.64 -8.65
CA TYR A 24 -0.48 -12.94 -8.34
C TYR A 24 0.65 -13.94 -8.14
N PHE A 25 1.76 -13.71 -8.82
CA PHE A 25 3.00 -14.47 -8.70
C PHE A 25 4.12 -13.60 -8.18
N GLN A 26 5.09 -14.23 -7.51
CA GLN A 26 6.37 -13.58 -7.23
C GLN A 26 7.26 -13.59 -8.48
N GLN A 27 8.08 -12.56 -8.64
CA GLN A 27 9.14 -12.52 -9.65
C GLN A 27 10.01 -13.79 -9.60
N GLY A 28 10.45 -14.26 -10.78
CA GLY A 28 11.22 -15.51 -10.88
C GLY A 28 10.41 -16.81 -10.78
N THR A 29 9.12 -16.75 -10.45
CA THR A 29 8.24 -17.94 -10.49
C THR A 29 8.09 -18.46 -11.92
N ASN A 30 8.13 -19.79 -12.12
CA ASN A 30 7.82 -20.41 -13.41
C ASN A 30 6.30 -20.31 -13.68
N THR A 31 5.87 -19.16 -14.19
CA THR A 31 4.47 -18.83 -14.47
C THR A 31 3.83 -19.84 -15.42
N ALA A 32 4.54 -20.30 -16.45
CA ALA A 32 4.02 -21.29 -17.39
C ALA A 32 3.67 -22.63 -16.71
N ALA A 33 4.51 -23.10 -15.78
CA ALA A 33 4.23 -24.31 -15.01
C ALA A 33 3.03 -24.11 -14.06
N MET A 34 2.94 -22.96 -13.40
CA MET A 34 1.82 -22.63 -12.50
C MET A 34 0.49 -22.48 -13.25
N VAL A 35 0.49 -21.81 -14.41
CA VAL A 35 -0.70 -21.68 -15.26
C VAL A 35 -1.22 -23.06 -15.68
N LYS A 36 -0.33 -24.01 -15.99
CA LYS A 36 -0.73 -25.40 -16.27
C LYS A 36 -1.39 -26.09 -15.06
N GLN A 37 -0.92 -25.82 -13.85
CA GLN A 37 -1.53 -26.35 -12.62
C GLN A 37 -2.92 -25.78 -12.36
N LEU A 38 -3.22 -24.58 -12.87
CA LEU A 38 -4.53 -23.93 -12.79
C LEU A 38 -5.51 -24.35 -13.90
N ALA A 39 -5.08 -25.20 -14.85
CA ALA A 39 -5.96 -25.69 -15.91
C ALA A 39 -7.27 -26.33 -15.41
N PRO A 40 -7.30 -27.11 -14.31
CA PRO A 40 -8.55 -27.66 -13.77
C PRO A 40 -9.50 -26.58 -13.26
N LEU A 41 -8.99 -25.52 -12.64
CA LEU A 41 -9.80 -24.38 -12.21
C LEU A 41 -10.44 -23.70 -13.42
N ARG A 42 -9.64 -23.39 -14.46
CA ARG A 42 -10.14 -22.76 -15.69
C ARG A 42 -11.18 -23.61 -16.41
N ALA A 43 -10.98 -24.93 -16.44
CA ALA A 43 -11.92 -25.86 -17.06
C ALA A 43 -13.28 -25.87 -16.34
N ALA A 44 -13.28 -25.63 -15.03
CA ALA A 44 -14.48 -25.67 -14.22
C ALA A 44 -15.23 -24.31 -14.11
N VAL A 45 -14.61 -23.22 -14.58
CA VAL A 45 -15.26 -21.91 -14.78
C VAL A 45 -15.05 -21.40 -16.22
N PRO A 46 -15.59 -22.08 -17.23
CA PRO A 46 -15.42 -21.68 -18.62
C PRO A 46 -16.07 -20.31 -18.86
N GLY A 47 -15.31 -19.37 -19.42
CA GLY A 47 -15.79 -18.03 -19.78
C GLY A 47 -15.44 -16.92 -18.79
N VAL A 48 -14.89 -17.23 -17.61
CA VAL A 48 -14.42 -16.21 -16.67
C VAL A 48 -13.00 -15.75 -17.03
N GLU A 49 -12.77 -14.44 -17.07
CA GLU A 49 -11.43 -13.91 -17.35
C GLU A 49 -10.45 -14.30 -16.24
N CYS A 50 -9.27 -14.79 -16.63
CA CYS A 50 -8.20 -15.14 -15.71
C CYS A 50 -6.94 -14.35 -16.08
N ARG A 51 -6.64 -13.33 -15.27
CA ARG A 51 -5.49 -12.45 -15.42
C ARG A 51 -4.32 -12.96 -14.58
N TYR A 52 -3.11 -12.78 -15.09
CA TYR A 52 -1.87 -13.13 -14.38
C TYR A 52 -1.05 -11.87 -14.16
N VAL A 53 -0.62 -11.63 -12.92
CA VAL A 53 0.19 -10.48 -12.54
C VAL A 53 1.43 -11.00 -11.82
N VAL A 54 2.60 -10.56 -12.28
CA VAL A 54 3.87 -10.80 -11.57
C VAL A 54 4.16 -9.58 -10.73
N LEU A 55 4.43 -9.79 -9.45
CA LEU A 55 4.87 -8.78 -8.51
C LEU A 55 6.39 -8.84 -8.41
N ASP A 56 7.01 -7.68 -8.53
CA ASP A 56 8.44 -7.51 -8.30
C ASP A 56 8.76 -7.63 -6.80
N ASP A 57 9.93 -8.16 -6.46
CA ASP A 57 10.37 -8.27 -5.06
C ASP A 57 10.54 -6.88 -4.42
N GLU A 58 10.99 -5.92 -5.23
CA GLU A 58 11.08 -4.50 -4.88
C GLU A 58 10.34 -3.66 -5.93
N ALA A 59 9.56 -2.69 -5.48
CA ALA A 59 8.89 -1.77 -6.38
C ALA A 59 9.90 -0.73 -6.90
N GLU A 60 10.61 -1.07 -7.98
CA GLU A 60 11.59 -0.18 -8.62
C GLU A 60 10.94 0.86 -9.57
N SER A 61 9.63 0.76 -9.81
CA SER A 61 8.90 1.66 -10.70
C SER A 61 7.49 1.94 -10.20
N MET A 62 6.91 3.06 -10.61
CA MET A 62 5.51 3.38 -10.25
C MET A 62 4.51 2.32 -10.77
N PRO A 63 4.63 1.77 -11.99
CA PRO A 63 3.81 0.64 -12.41
C PRO A 63 3.93 -0.60 -11.51
N ALA A 64 5.14 -0.95 -11.08
CA ALA A 64 5.37 -2.06 -10.14
C ALA A 64 4.72 -1.79 -8.77
N ALA A 65 4.85 -0.57 -8.26
CA ALA A 65 4.19 -0.14 -7.04
C ALA A 65 2.65 -0.20 -7.15
N ILE A 66 2.09 0.17 -8.31
CA ILE A 66 0.65 0.07 -8.57
C ILE A 66 0.19 -1.39 -8.54
N ASN A 67 0.94 -2.31 -9.15
CA ASN A 67 0.61 -3.74 -9.10
C ASN A 67 0.64 -4.29 -7.66
N SER A 68 1.65 -3.90 -6.89
CA SER A 68 1.76 -4.29 -5.47
C SER A 68 0.63 -3.72 -4.63
N ALA A 69 0.25 -2.45 -4.84
CA ALA A 69 -0.88 -1.84 -4.18
C ALA A 69 -2.22 -2.51 -4.55
N ASN A 70 -2.39 -2.92 -5.80
CA ASN A 70 -3.56 -3.67 -6.24
C ASN A 70 -3.63 -5.06 -5.58
N ALA A 71 -2.49 -5.72 -5.38
CA ALA A 71 -2.42 -6.97 -4.64
C ALA A 71 -2.82 -6.79 -3.16
N LEU A 72 -2.32 -5.73 -2.50
CA LEU A 72 -2.73 -5.36 -1.13
C LEU A 72 -4.22 -5.08 -1.04
N LYS A 73 -4.76 -4.29 -1.98
CA LYS A 73 -6.20 -4.00 -2.07
C LYS A 73 -7.03 -5.27 -2.24
N ALA A 74 -6.51 -6.25 -2.98
CA ALA A 74 -7.12 -7.56 -3.16
C ALA A 74 -7.00 -8.49 -1.94
N GLY A 75 -6.22 -8.11 -0.92
CA GLY A 75 -6.00 -8.91 0.28
C GLY A 75 -4.96 -10.00 0.11
N VAL A 76 -4.05 -9.86 -0.86
CA VAL A 76 -2.94 -10.80 -1.06
C VAL A 76 -1.91 -10.60 0.03
N ASN A 77 -1.71 -11.63 0.86
CA ASN A 77 -0.73 -11.67 1.95
C ASN A 77 0.38 -12.70 1.71
N GLU A 78 0.16 -13.67 0.81
CA GLU A 78 1.10 -14.72 0.45
C GLU A 78 1.11 -14.89 -1.08
N LEU A 79 2.25 -15.27 -1.64
CA LEU A 79 2.40 -15.56 -3.06
C LEU A 79 2.85 -17.02 -3.27
N PRO A 80 2.42 -17.67 -4.37
CA PRO A 80 1.43 -17.18 -5.34
C PRO A 80 0.00 -17.31 -4.80
N SER A 81 -0.91 -16.43 -5.22
CA SER A 81 -2.29 -16.39 -4.72
C SER A 81 -3.32 -16.09 -5.81
N LEU A 82 -4.47 -16.75 -5.69
CA LEU A 82 -5.66 -16.56 -6.52
C LEU A 82 -6.58 -15.56 -5.83
N VAL A 83 -6.84 -14.44 -6.49
CA VAL A 83 -7.85 -13.47 -6.10
C VAL A 83 -9.12 -13.72 -6.89
N ILE A 84 -10.25 -13.68 -6.17
CA ILE A 84 -11.60 -13.79 -6.73
C ILE A 84 -12.33 -12.46 -6.55
N SER A 85 -12.91 -11.98 -7.64
CA SER A 85 -13.60 -10.69 -7.71
C SER A 85 -14.98 -10.84 -8.34
N ASP A 86 -15.88 -9.92 -8.00
CA ASP A 86 -17.18 -9.69 -8.66
C ASP A 86 -17.32 -8.20 -9.02
N GLU A 87 -18.52 -7.73 -9.37
CA GLU A 87 -18.76 -6.34 -9.75
C GLU A 87 -18.47 -5.30 -8.64
N ARG A 88 -18.42 -5.73 -7.37
CA ARG A 88 -18.06 -4.91 -6.21
C ARG A 88 -16.56 -4.97 -5.90
N GLY A 89 -15.79 -5.74 -6.66
CA GLY A 89 -14.34 -5.89 -6.55
C GLY A 89 -13.88 -7.13 -5.78
N PRO A 90 -12.58 -7.22 -5.44
CA PRO A 90 -11.99 -8.41 -4.85
C PRO A 90 -12.57 -8.68 -3.45
N PHE A 91 -12.96 -9.93 -3.19
CA PHE A 91 -13.52 -10.34 -1.90
C PHE A 91 -12.75 -11.48 -1.24
N ALA A 92 -11.95 -12.23 -2.00
CA ALA A 92 -11.14 -13.31 -1.46
C ALA A 92 -9.77 -13.39 -2.15
N ALA A 93 -8.75 -13.72 -1.38
CA ALA A 93 -7.42 -14.11 -1.85
C ALA A 93 -7.08 -15.48 -1.24
N ILE A 94 -6.69 -16.44 -2.07
CA ILE A 94 -6.41 -17.82 -1.68
C ILE A 94 -4.99 -18.18 -2.13
N PRO A 95 -4.05 -18.43 -1.21
CA PRO A 95 -2.72 -18.94 -1.58
C PRO A 95 -2.85 -20.22 -2.40
N LEU A 96 -2.19 -20.31 -3.56
CA LEU A 96 -2.33 -21.47 -4.45
C LEU A 96 -1.99 -22.81 -3.77
N PRO A 97 -1.00 -22.92 -2.87
CA PRO A 97 -0.74 -24.17 -2.14
C PRO A 97 -1.91 -24.63 -1.26
N GLN A 98 -2.78 -23.70 -0.87
CA GLN A 98 -3.95 -23.97 -0.03
C GLN A 98 -5.23 -24.17 -0.86
N LEU A 99 -5.18 -23.94 -2.18
CA LEU A 99 -6.35 -23.99 -3.06
C LEU A 99 -6.98 -25.39 -3.10
N ASN A 100 -8.16 -25.51 -2.49
CA ASN A 100 -8.97 -26.72 -2.51
C ASN A 100 -10.48 -26.36 -2.46
N ALA A 101 -11.34 -27.38 -2.50
CA ALA A 101 -12.80 -27.17 -2.52
C ALA A 101 -13.32 -26.44 -1.27
N SER A 102 -12.73 -26.71 -0.10
CA SER A 102 -13.13 -26.05 1.15
C SER A 102 -12.74 -24.57 1.17
N THR A 103 -11.53 -24.23 0.72
CA THR A 103 -11.10 -22.82 0.65
C THR A 103 -11.88 -22.03 -0.39
N LEU A 104 -12.27 -22.66 -1.50
CA LEU A 104 -13.15 -22.05 -2.51
C LEU A 104 -14.57 -21.82 -1.95
N ALA A 105 -15.12 -22.77 -1.22
CA ALA A 105 -16.42 -22.60 -0.56
C ALA A 105 -16.38 -21.48 0.51
N ALA A 106 -15.31 -21.40 1.29
CA ALA A 106 -15.10 -20.32 2.25
C ALA A 106 -14.98 -18.95 1.57
N ALA A 107 -14.25 -18.88 0.45
CA ALA A 107 -14.17 -17.66 -0.36
C ALA A 107 -15.56 -17.23 -0.87
N LYS A 108 -16.42 -18.17 -1.27
CA LYS A 108 -17.81 -17.87 -1.67
C LYS A 108 -18.62 -17.25 -0.55
N ALA A 109 -18.49 -17.78 0.66
CA ALA A 109 -19.16 -17.21 1.83
C ALA A 109 -18.66 -15.78 2.12
N ALA A 110 -17.40 -15.47 1.84
CA ALA A 110 -16.83 -14.14 2.01
C ALA A 110 -17.43 -13.10 1.05
N ALA A 111 -17.89 -13.50 -0.14
CA ALA A 111 -18.53 -12.58 -1.10
C ALA A 111 -19.77 -11.89 -0.52
N SER A 112 -20.52 -12.59 0.33
CA SER A 112 -21.72 -12.11 1.01
C SER A 112 -21.50 -11.77 2.49
N ALA A 113 -20.25 -11.79 2.97
CA ALA A 113 -19.97 -11.49 4.36
C ALA A 113 -20.27 -10.01 4.69
N PRO A 114 -20.88 -9.72 5.86
CA PRO A 114 -21.22 -8.35 6.26
C PRO A 114 -19.97 -7.46 6.42
N GLU A 115 -18.83 -8.07 6.78
CA GLU A 115 -17.56 -7.37 6.99
C GLU A 115 -16.82 -7.04 5.69
N ARG A 116 -17.27 -7.56 4.55
CA ARG A 116 -16.58 -7.42 3.25
C ARG A 116 -16.24 -5.97 2.93
N GLU A 117 -17.20 -5.07 3.11
CA GLU A 117 -16.99 -3.65 2.80
C GLU A 117 -16.01 -2.98 3.75
N GLN A 118 -16.01 -3.37 5.03
CA GLN A 118 -15.07 -2.85 6.00
C GLN A 118 -13.65 -3.34 5.69
N GLN A 119 -13.49 -4.64 5.38
CA GLN A 119 -12.21 -5.22 4.99
C GLN A 119 -11.67 -4.61 3.68
N ALA A 120 -12.54 -4.40 2.68
CA ALA A 120 -12.16 -3.76 1.43
C ALA A 120 -11.69 -2.31 1.65
N ARG A 121 -12.37 -1.54 2.52
CA ARG A 121 -11.95 -0.18 2.85
C ARG A 121 -10.65 -0.14 3.66
N GLN A 122 -10.44 -1.08 4.57
CA GLN A 122 -9.16 -1.24 5.31
C GLN A 122 -8.00 -1.53 4.35
N ARG A 123 -8.15 -2.52 3.46
CA ARG A 123 -7.14 -2.87 2.45
C ARG A 123 -6.87 -1.71 1.49
N ASN A 124 -7.90 -0.95 1.13
CA ASN A 124 -7.74 0.24 0.30
C ASN A 124 -6.92 1.33 1.02
N PHE A 125 -7.14 1.54 2.33
CA PHE A 125 -6.33 2.45 3.14
C PHE A 125 -4.85 2.02 3.17
N GLU A 126 -4.58 0.74 3.39
CA GLU A 126 -3.21 0.18 3.39
C GLU A 126 -2.53 0.34 2.01
N ALA A 127 -3.26 0.03 0.92
CA ALA A 127 -2.76 0.21 -0.44
C ALA A 127 -2.44 1.68 -0.77
N GLN A 128 -3.25 2.62 -0.30
CA GLN A 128 -3.00 4.05 -0.48
C GLN A 128 -1.77 4.53 0.30
N GLN A 129 -1.58 4.05 1.53
CA GLN A 129 -0.35 4.32 2.28
C GLN A 129 0.88 3.79 1.54
N TYR A 130 0.84 2.55 1.06
CA TYR A 130 1.92 1.96 0.27
C TYR A 130 2.25 2.79 -0.97
N LEU A 131 1.25 3.21 -1.74
CA LEU A 131 1.45 4.03 -2.94
C LEU A 131 2.07 5.38 -2.64
N LEU A 132 1.70 6.00 -1.52
CA LEU A 132 2.28 7.28 -1.12
C LEU A 132 3.77 7.11 -0.79
N PHE A 133 4.14 6.07 -0.04
CA PHE A 133 5.54 5.78 0.25
C PHE A 133 6.34 5.43 -1.01
N ALA A 134 5.78 4.61 -1.90
CA ALA A 134 6.41 4.28 -3.18
C ALA A 134 6.62 5.54 -4.04
N ARG A 135 5.61 6.42 -4.10
CA ARG A 135 5.72 7.68 -4.84
C ARG A 135 6.83 8.57 -4.29
N MET A 136 6.98 8.65 -2.98
CA MET A 136 8.07 9.40 -2.35
C MET A 136 9.45 8.81 -2.61
N ALA A 137 9.56 7.48 -2.69
CA ALA A 137 10.82 6.80 -2.94
C ALA A 137 11.24 6.87 -4.41
N LEU A 138 10.28 6.80 -5.34
CA LEU A 138 10.54 6.60 -6.76
C LEU A 138 10.46 7.86 -7.61
N ILE A 139 9.67 8.87 -7.20
CA ILE A 139 9.55 10.12 -7.96
C ILE A 139 10.52 11.15 -7.43
N SER A 140 11.54 11.47 -8.23
CA SER A 140 12.48 12.55 -7.98
C SER A 140 12.81 13.29 -9.29
N PRO A 141 12.71 14.64 -9.34
CA PRO A 141 12.29 15.51 -8.25
C PRO A 141 10.75 15.51 -8.08
N LEU A 142 10.29 15.60 -6.82
CA LEU A 142 8.88 15.77 -6.50
C LEU A 142 8.57 17.26 -6.29
N GLU A 143 8.00 17.90 -7.30
CA GLU A 143 7.79 19.35 -7.35
C GLU A 143 6.39 19.74 -7.85
N GLY A 144 6.06 21.03 -7.72
CA GLY A 144 4.82 21.61 -8.23
C GLY A 144 3.56 20.88 -7.75
N GLU A 145 2.67 20.58 -8.69
CA GLU A 145 1.39 19.91 -8.44
C GLU A 145 1.57 18.52 -7.82
N ALA A 146 2.61 17.78 -8.23
CA ALA A 146 2.87 16.43 -7.70
C ALA A 146 3.23 16.46 -6.21
N LEU A 147 4.00 17.47 -5.78
CA LEU A 147 4.31 17.71 -4.37
C LEU A 147 3.05 18.04 -3.56
N GLN A 148 2.21 18.95 -4.08
CA GLN A 148 0.96 19.33 -3.42
C GLN A 148 -0.03 18.18 -3.31
N GLN A 149 -0.13 17.35 -4.35
CA GLN A 149 -0.95 16.14 -4.31
C GLN A 149 -0.46 15.16 -3.25
N CYS A 150 0.86 14.97 -3.10
CA CYS A 150 1.42 14.10 -2.06
C CYS A 150 1.15 14.65 -0.66
N LEU A 151 1.28 15.97 -0.44
CA LEU A 151 0.94 16.61 0.83
C LEU A 151 -0.55 16.42 1.17
N SER A 152 -1.44 16.67 0.21
CA SER A 152 -2.88 16.47 0.37
C SER A 152 -3.20 15.01 0.72
N ASN A 153 -2.65 14.05 -0.05
CA ASN A 153 -2.85 12.62 0.19
C ASN A 153 -2.33 12.18 1.56
N CYS A 154 -1.16 12.68 1.98
CA CYS A 154 -0.60 12.37 3.29
C CYS A 154 -1.54 12.83 4.42
N ARG A 155 -2.02 14.08 4.35
CA ARG A 155 -2.96 14.62 5.36
C ARG A 155 -4.27 13.82 5.36
N ALA A 156 -4.82 13.50 4.19
CA ALA A 156 -6.03 12.70 4.07
C ALA A 156 -5.86 11.30 4.69
N LEU A 157 -4.70 10.66 4.49
CA LEU A 157 -4.40 9.36 5.11
C LEU A 157 -4.21 9.46 6.62
N MET A 158 -3.59 10.52 7.13
CA MET A 158 -3.46 10.73 8.58
C MET A 158 -4.82 10.94 9.28
N GLU A 159 -5.78 11.55 8.59
CA GLU A 159 -7.15 11.74 9.10
C GLU A 159 -8.11 10.60 8.76
N HIS A 160 -7.63 9.55 8.08
CA HIS A 160 -8.47 8.43 7.68
C HIS A 160 -9.00 7.66 8.91
N PRO A 161 -10.27 7.19 8.93
CA PRO A 161 -10.83 6.47 10.07
C PRO A 161 -10.08 5.19 10.48
N PHE A 162 -9.36 4.57 9.52
CA PHE A 162 -8.53 3.38 9.77
C PHE A 162 -7.09 3.69 10.19
N ALA A 163 -6.69 4.95 10.23
CA ALA A 163 -5.33 5.32 10.59
C ALA A 163 -5.09 5.12 12.08
N THR A 164 -4.25 4.14 12.41
CA THR A 164 -3.79 3.91 13.78
C THR A 164 -2.79 5.00 14.22
N GLN A 165 -2.50 5.09 15.52
CA GLN A 165 -1.44 5.98 15.99
C GLN A 165 -0.08 5.67 15.36
N ALA A 166 0.21 4.38 15.12
CA ALA A 166 1.43 3.95 14.45
C ALA A 166 1.48 4.41 12.98
N ASP A 167 0.35 4.32 12.26
CA ASP A 167 0.24 4.82 10.87
C ASP A 167 0.42 6.34 10.83
N LYS A 168 -0.27 7.08 11.69
CA LYS A 168 -0.14 8.55 11.78
C LYS A 168 1.29 8.97 12.10
N GLN A 169 1.97 8.24 12.99
CA GLN A 169 3.36 8.51 13.35
C GLN A 169 4.30 8.24 12.15
N ARG A 170 4.10 7.12 11.44
CA ARG A 170 4.85 6.78 10.22
C ARG A 170 4.63 7.81 9.12
N LEU A 171 3.37 8.15 8.80
CA LEU A 171 3.02 9.16 7.80
C LEU A 171 3.58 10.53 8.17
N GLY A 172 3.45 10.96 9.43
CA GLY A 172 4.00 12.24 9.88
C GLY A 172 5.52 12.35 9.68
N PHE A 173 6.27 11.31 10.07
CA PHE A 173 7.73 11.33 10.01
C PHE A 173 8.30 10.99 8.64
N LEU A 174 7.81 9.94 7.98
CA LEU A 174 8.36 9.43 6.72
C LEU A 174 7.77 10.14 5.49
N CYS A 175 6.63 10.83 5.64
CA CYS A 175 5.93 11.45 4.52
C CYS A 175 5.71 12.96 4.69
N LEU A 176 4.90 13.38 5.67
CA LEU A 176 4.52 14.79 5.82
C LEU A 176 5.75 15.68 6.03
N TYR A 177 6.64 15.31 6.96
CA TYR A 177 7.85 16.07 7.25
C TYR A 177 8.76 16.25 6.00
N PRO A 178 9.18 15.18 5.28
CA PRO A 178 10.03 15.35 4.10
C PRO A 178 9.37 16.14 2.97
N LEU A 179 8.06 16.01 2.78
CA LEU A 179 7.32 16.78 1.78
C LEU A 179 7.30 18.28 2.11
N LEU A 180 7.05 18.64 3.38
CA LEU A 180 7.09 20.02 3.84
C LEU A 180 8.50 20.62 3.73
N MET A 181 9.54 19.82 4.03
CA MET A 181 10.93 20.26 3.83
C MET A 181 11.28 20.48 2.36
N ARG A 182 10.71 19.68 1.46
CA ARG A 182 10.86 19.87 0.01
C ARG A 182 10.20 21.18 -0.42
N GLU A 183 8.96 21.42 0.02
CA GLU A 183 8.24 22.66 -0.25
C GLU A 183 9.00 23.89 0.28
N TYR A 184 9.49 23.81 1.52
CA TYR A 184 10.37 24.82 2.12
C TYR A 184 11.61 25.10 1.26
N THR A 185 12.30 24.04 0.81
CA THR A 185 13.52 24.17 0.01
C THR A 185 13.24 24.81 -1.34
N ASN A 186 12.13 24.46 -1.99
CA ASN A 186 11.71 25.07 -3.24
C ASN A 186 11.37 26.57 -3.10
N MET A 187 10.92 26.99 -1.91
CA MET A 187 10.60 28.38 -1.59
C MET A 187 11.81 29.19 -1.10
N TYR A 188 12.86 28.52 -0.63
CA TYR A 188 14.04 29.17 -0.08
C TYR A 188 15.03 29.53 -1.19
N THR A 189 15.09 30.81 -1.55
CA THR A 189 15.98 31.35 -2.60
C THR A 189 17.18 32.10 -2.01
N GLY A 190 17.76 31.59 -0.93
CA GLY A 190 18.92 32.19 -0.26
C GLY A 190 18.58 33.22 0.82
N ALA A 191 17.30 33.50 1.06
CA ALA A 191 16.81 34.29 2.19
C ALA A 191 15.46 33.76 2.68
N HIS A 192 15.20 33.86 3.98
CA HIS A 192 13.91 33.48 4.54
C HIS A 192 12.83 34.50 4.20
N THR A 193 11.83 34.08 3.45
CA THR A 193 10.55 34.80 3.34
C THR A 193 9.60 34.34 4.45
N PRO A 194 8.61 35.16 4.87
CA PRO A 194 7.58 34.73 5.83
C PRO A 194 6.88 33.43 5.40
N ALA A 195 6.70 33.24 4.09
CA ALA A 195 6.08 32.04 3.54
C ALA A 195 6.99 30.80 3.69
N SER A 196 8.30 30.92 3.39
CA SER A 196 9.25 29.82 3.62
C SER A 196 9.40 29.49 5.11
N GLU A 197 9.43 30.50 5.99
CA GLU A 197 9.52 30.31 7.44
C GLU A 197 8.27 29.58 7.97
N ALA A 198 7.07 29.94 7.48
CA ALA A 198 5.84 29.23 7.83
C ALA A 198 5.92 27.74 7.48
N LYS A 199 6.50 27.38 6.32
CA LYS A 199 6.70 25.98 5.92
C LYS A 199 7.72 25.24 6.77
N LEU A 200 8.81 25.89 7.15
CA LEU A 200 9.76 25.32 8.09
C LEU A 200 9.12 25.04 9.46
N LEU A 201 8.29 25.98 9.95
CA LEU A 201 7.54 25.79 11.19
C LEU A 201 6.51 24.66 11.09
N GLU A 202 5.83 24.53 9.96
CA GLU A 202 4.91 23.43 9.69
C GLU A 202 5.65 22.07 9.72
N ALA A 203 6.84 21.99 9.11
CA ALA A 203 7.68 20.78 9.13
C ALA A 203 8.12 20.40 10.56
N ILE A 204 8.51 21.39 11.38
CA ILE A 204 8.85 21.19 12.79
C ILE A 204 7.63 20.68 13.58
N ALA A 205 6.44 21.25 13.34
CA ALA A 205 5.20 20.82 13.98
C ALA A 205 4.83 19.38 13.59
N ALA A 206 5.05 18.98 12.33
CA ALA A 206 4.85 17.59 11.89
C ALA A 206 5.76 16.60 12.66
N LEU A 207 7.03 16.95 12.90
CA LEU A 207 7.94 16.14 13.72
C LEU A 207 7.50 16.08 15.19
N GLU A 208 6.99 17.18 15.74
CA GLU A 208 6.44 17.22 17.10
C GLU A 208 5.22 16.30 17.25
N ALA A 209 4.26 16.41 16.32
CA ALA A 209 3.08 15.56 16.28
C ALA A 209 3.46 14.08 16.14
N ALA A 210 4.39 13.75 15.22
CA ALA A 210 4.87 12.38 15.06
C ALA A 210 5.55 11.85 16.33
N ARG A 211 6.37 12.67 16.99
CA ARG A 211 7.00 12.32 18.27
C ARG A 211 5.96 12.07 19.36
N ASP A 212 4.94 12.91 19.47
CA ASP A 212 3.99 12.88 20.59
C ASP A 212 2.97 11.75 20.51
N LEU A 213 2.78 11.14 19.34
CA LEU A 213 1.98 9.92 19.19
C LEU A 213 2.57 8.73 19.98
N ASP A 214 3.87 8.50 19.86
CA ASP A 214 4.61 7.56 20.72
C ASP A 214 6.08 7.99 20.81
N ARG A 215 6.46 8.57 21.95
CA ARG A 215 7.80 9.10 22.19
C ARG A 215 8.87 8.04 22.30
N ASN A 216 8.49 6.81 22.69
CA ASN A 216 9.41 5.73 22.99
C ASN A 216 9.70 4.85 21.77
N SER A 217 8.84 4.94 20.74
CA SER A 217 9.06 4.26 19.48
C SER A 217 10.36 4.70 18.78
N GLY A 218 10.89 3.84 17.92
CA GLY A 218 12.06 4.17 17.10
C GLY A 218 11.83 5.39 16.21
N ILE A 219 10.60 5.59 15.73
CA ILE A 219 10.22 6.78 14.94
C ILE A 219 10.12 8.01 15.83
N GLY A 220 9.52 7.91 17.02
CA GLY A 220 9.39 9.04 17.95
C GLY A 220 10.74 9.61 18.37
N LYS A 221 11.72 8.74 18.65
CA LYS A 221 13.11 9.15 18.96
C LYS A 221 13.79 9.84 17.78
N LYS A 222 13.63 9.32 16.56
CA LYS A 222 14.17 9.94 15.33
C LYS A 222 13.52 11.29 15.06
N ALA A 223 12.19 11.39 15.21
CA ALA A 223 11.45 12.64 15.04
C ALA A 223 11.90 13.71 16.04
N PHE A 224 12.14 13.34 17.30
CA PHE A 224 12.70 14.25 18.30
C PHE A 224 14.08 14.77 17.92
N ALA A 225 15.01 13.88 17.55
CA ALA A 225 16.37 14.25 17.18
C ALA A 225 16.36 15.21 15.96
N GLU A 226 15.56 14.89 14.95
CA GLU A 226 15.44 15.69 13.74
C GLU A 226 14.83 17.07 14.02
N ARG A 227 13.84 17.14 14.91
CA ARG A 227 13.26 18.40 15.35
C ARG A 227 14.30 19.31 16.01
N GLU A 228 15.09 18.76 16.92
CA GLU A 228 16.13 19.54 17.61
C GLU A 228 17.21 20.02 16.64
N ARG A 229 17.56 19.20 15.64
CA ARG A 229 18.46 19.59 14.54
C ARG A 229 17.92 20.82 13.79
N LEU A 230 16.66 20.79 13.37
CA LEU A 230 16.05 21.92 12.64
C LEU A 230 15.91 23.18 13.49
N ARG A 231 15.52 23.05 14.76
CA ARG A 231 15.44 24.17 15.69
C ARG A 231 16.81 24.81 15.91
N ALA A 232 17.87 24.00 16.03
CA ALA A 232 19.23 24.51 16.16
C ALA A 232 19.69 25.24 14.89
N ALA A 233 19.48 24.65 13.71
CA ALA A 233 19.82 25.26 12.43
C ALA A 233 19.09 26.61 12.24
N ARG A 234 17.80 26.67 12.56
CA ARG A 234 17.01 27.90 12.49
C ARG A 234 17.52 28.99 13.44
N ARG A 235 17.94 28.64 14.67
CA ARG A 235 18.54 29.61 15.61
C ARG A 235 19.86 30.18 15.07
N GLN A 236 20.69 29.34 14.46
CA GLN A 236 21.95 29.76 13.84
C GLN A 236 21.69 30.73 12.68
N ALA A 237 20.76 30.41 11.78
CA ALA A 237 20.39 31.29 10.67
C ALA A 237 19.96 32.69 11.15
N ARG A 238 19.12 32.77 12.19
CA ARG A 238 18.69 34.05 12.80
C ARG A 238 19.79 34.85 13.49
N THR A 239 20.93 34.24 13.79
CA THR A 239 22.06 34.93 14.41
C THR A 239 23.02 35.52 13.35
N MET A 240 22.88 35.08 12.09
CA MET A 240 23.71 35.52 10.96
C MET A 240 23.02 36.57 10.07
N GLU A 241 21.71 36.78 10.24
CA GLU A 241 20.92 37.88 9.65
C GLU A 241 21.03 39.15 10.50
#